data_AF-A0A352MV98-F1
#
_entry.id   AF-A0A352MV98-F1
#
_cell.length_a   1.000
_cell.length_b   1.000
_cell.length_c   1.000
_cell.angle_alpha   90.00
_cell.angle_beta   90.00
_cell.angle_gamma   90.00
#
_symmetry.space_group_name_H-M   'P 1'
#
loop_
_entity.id
_entity.type
_entity.pdbx_description
1 polymer ?
#
loop_
_entity_poly.entity_id
_entity_poly.type
_entity_poly.pdbx_seq_one_letter_code
_entity_poly.pdbx_strand_id
1 'polypeptide(L)'
;MYGEAIFKLDDIYSNLKDIETKKEFVPKLLYTNNKVIDRLLVDMIDKEINRIIVDDSSMYEYILEILKTMKKEDIKLEMNDNVFNIYDIKKQLEKLESRKIWLKCGGFITIDKTEALTAIDVNTGKYIGKQDLNDTILTVNKEATIEIAKQLKIRDIGGIIIVDYIDMNEENREKILQLFNECIKSDRSKVQIVGFTPLNLLELTRKHMWS
;
A
#
# COMPACT_ATOMS: atom_id res chain seq x y z
N MET A 1 19.68 -1.47 11.06
CA MET A 1 19.29 -2.30 9.91
C MET A 1 20.01 -3.65 9.82
N TYR A 2 21.34 -3.74 9.82
CA TYR A 2 22.03 -5.05 9.75
C TYR A 2 21.91 -5.92 11.01
N GLY A 3 21.67 -5.33 12.18
CA GLY A 3 21.63 -6.06 13.45
C GLY A 3 20.46 -7.05 13.58
N GLU A 4 19.25 -6.70 13.15
CA GLU A 4 18.07 -7.56 13.29
C GLU A 4 18.11 -8.79 12.37
N ALA A 5 18.65 -8.62 11.16
CA ALA A 5 18.88 -9.75 10.27
C ALA A 5 19.86 -10.75 10.89
N ILE A 6 20.89 -10.26 11.59
CA ILE A 6 21.92 -11.07 12.24
C ILE A 6 21.33 -11.83 13.45
N PHE A 7 20.62 -11.16 14.37
CA PHE A 7 20.02 -11.83 15.53
C PHE A 7 18.98 -12.89 15.15
N LYS A 8 18.14 -12.62 14.13
CA LYS A 8 17.17 -13.61 13.62
C LYS A 8 17.86 -14.80 12.94
N LEU A 9 18.99 -14.58 12.26
CA LEU A 9 19.77 -15.65 11.64
C LEU A 9 20.45 -16.54 12.68
N ASP A 10 20.96 -15.97 13.77
CA ASP A 10 21.63 -16.72 14.84
C ASP A 10 20.67 -17.67 15.57
N ASP A 11 19.45 -17.23 15.85
CA ASP A 11 18.43 -18.06 16.52
C ASP A 11 17.92 -19.18 15.60
N ILE A 12 17.73 -18.89 14.30
CA ILE A 12 17.42 -19.92 13.28
C ILE A 12 18.57 -20.93 13.18
N TYR A 13 19.81 -20.46 13.18
CA TYR A 13 20.99 -21.30 13.06
C TYR A 13 21.20 -22.20 14.29
N SER A 14 20.92 -21.68 15.49
CA SER A 14 20.93 -22.48 16.72
C SER A 14 19.87 -23.57 16.71
N ASN A 15 18.64 -23.24 16.32
CA ASN A 15 17.55 -24.21 16.19
C ASN A 15 17.84 -25.31 15.15
N LEU A 16 18.52 -24.96 14.04
CA LEU A 16 18.96 -25.93 13.03
C LEU A 16 19.98 -26.92 13.57
N LYS A 17 20.99 -26.44 14.33
CA LYS A 17 21.99 -27.32 14.97
C LYS A 17 21.37 -28.29 15.96
N ASP A 18 20.42 -27.84 16.77
CA ASP A 18 19.74 -28.70 17.73
C ASP A 18 18.89 -29.79 17.08
N ILE A 19 18.40 -29.56 15.85
CA ILE A 19 17.62 -30.53 15.09
C ILE A 19 18.52 -31.51 14.35
N GLU A 20 19.67 -31.05 13.84
CA GLU A 20 20.69 -31.90 13.20
C GLU A 20 21.19 -33.02 14.13
N THR A 21 21.19 -32.78 15.46
CA THR A 21 21.62 -33.77 16.45
C THR A 21 20.59 -34.86 16.77
N LYS A 22 19.35 -34.76 16.27
CA LYS A 22 18.26 -35.71 16.58
C LYS A 22 18.13 -36.78 15.49
N LYS A 23 18.13 -38.05 15.90
CA LYS A 23 18.10 -39.23 15.00
C LYS A 23 16.74 -39.51 14.33
N GLU A 24 15.64 -38.98 14.86
CA GLU A 24 14.30 -39.17 14.30
C GLU A 24 13.82 -37.90 13.59
N PHE A 25 13.41 -38.04 12.34
CA PHE A 25 12.86 -36.93 11.56
C PHE A 25 11.37 -36.74 11.89
N VAL A 26 11.08 -35.73 12.71
CA VAL A 26 9.72 -35.24 12.96
C VAL A 26 9.61 -33.84 12.35
N PRO A 27 8.63 -33.58 11.46
CA PRO A 27 8.40 -32.23 10.93
C PRO A 27 8.22 -31.24 12.08
N LYS A 28 9.12 -30.26 12.19
CA LYS A 28 9.07 -29.21 13.20
C LYS A 28 9.10 -27.85 12.52
N LEU A 29 8.27 -26.93 13.00
CA LEU A 29 8.37 -25.53 12.62
C LEU A 29 9.69 -24.95 13.12
N LEU A 30 10.59 -24.62 12.19
CA LEU A 30 11.90 -24.02 12.51
C LEU A 30 11.77 -22.54 12.82
N TYR A 31 10.86 -21.87 12.12
CA TYR A 31 10.67 -20.43 12.21
C TYR A 31 9.27 -20.08 11.68
N THR A 32 8.46 -19.42 12.50
CA THR A 32 7.27 -18.70 12.03
C THR A 32 7.66 -17.25 11.84
N ASN A 33 7.39 -16.72 10.65
CA ASN A 33 7.61 -15.32 10.38
C ASN A 33 6.27 -14.60 10.50
N ASN A 34 6.11 -13.68 11.45
CA ASN A 34 5.07 -12.66 11.41
C ASN A 34 5.43 -11.63 10.32
N LYS A 35 5.49 -12.09 9.05
CA LYS A 35 6.05 -11.36 7.90
C LYS A 35 5.49 -9.96 7.78
N VAL A 36 4.21 -9.80 8.09
CA VAL A 36 3.49 -8.53 7.89
C VAL A 36 3.94 -7.51 8.92
N ILE A 37 3.90 -7.83 10.21
CA ILE A 37 4.26 -6.90 11.29
C ILE A 37 5.75 -6.56 11.24
N ASP A 38 6.60 -7.57 11.08
CA ASP A 38 8.04 -7.37 10.99
C ASP A 38 8.43 -6.47 9.82
N ARG A 39 7.89 -6.75 8.63
CA ARG A 39 8.12 -5.92 7.44
C ARG A 39 7.56 -4.51 7.65
N LEU A 40 6.37 -4.39 8.24
CA LEU A 40 5.73 -3.10 8.47
C LEU A 40 6.54 -2.22 9.42
N LEU A 41 7.02 -2.79 10.53
CA LEU A 41 7.87 -2.08 11.48
C LEU A 41 9.16 -1.64 10.80
N VAL A 42 9.90 -2.56 10.16
CA VAL A 42 11.16 -2.23 9.47
C VAL A 42 10.95 -1.15 8.41
N ASP A 43 9.88 -1.25 7.60
CA ASP A 43 9.61 -0.31 6.51
C ASP A 43 9.15 1.08 7.01
N MET A 44 8.49 1.15 8.16
CA MET A 44 7.84 2.39 8.62
C MET A 44 8.61 3.09 9.73
N ILE A 45 9.47 2.42 10.48
CA ILE A 45 10.15 3.01 11.65
C ILE A 45 11.10 4.16 11.28
N ASP A 46 11.52 4.21 10.02
CA ASP A 46 12.36 5.28 9.47
C ASP A 46 11.53 6.40 8.83
N LYS A 47 10.19 6.32 8.85
CA LYS A 47 9.26 7.31 8.29
C LYS A 47 8.60 8.20 9.36
N GLU A 48 9.32 8.50 10.44
CA GLU A 48 8.82 9.36 11.53
C GLU A 48 7.49 8.84 12.14
N ILE A 49 7.44 7.56 12.51
CA ILE A 49 6.33 7.08 13.34
C ILE A 49 6.54 7.59 14.77
N ASN A 50 5.54 8.28 15.32
CA ASN A 50 5.58 8.74 16.71
C ASN A 50 4.77 7.85 17.66
N ARG A 51 3.84 7.04 17.12
CA ARG A 51 2.90 6.24 17.92
C ARG A 51 2.45 4.96 17.24
N ILE A 52 2.41 3.86 17.98
CA ILE A 52 1.84 2.57 17.62
C ILE A 52 0.75 2.22 18.64
N ILE A 53 -0.42 1.79 18.17
CA ILE A 53 -1.56 1.41 19.01
C ILE A 53 -1.94 -0.02 18.66
N VAL A 54 -2.11 -0.86 19.67
CA VAL A 54 -2.53 -2.27 19.52
C VAL A 54 -3.68 -2.59 20.46
N ASP A 55 -4.50 -3.55 20.09
CA ASP A 55 -5.63 -4.08 20.87
C ASP A 55 -5.37 -5.48 21.46
N ASP A 56 -4.18 -6.05 21.20
CA ASP A 56 -3.78 -7.36 21.68
C ASP A 56 -2.54 -7.30 22.57
N SER A 57 -2.60 -8.00 23.71
CA SER A 57 -1.53 -8.00 24.71
C SER A 57 -0.27 -8.72 24.23
N SER A 58 -0.41 -9.83 23.50
CA SER A 58 0.74 -10.56 22.97
C SER A 58 1.48 -9.74 21.90
N MET A 59 0.73 -9.01 21.07
CA MET A 59 1.28 -8.11 20.05
C MET A 59 1.98 -6.90 20.69
N TYR A 60 1.44 -6.35 21.79
CA TYR A 60 2.09 -5.27 22.52
C TYR A 60 3.48 -5.68 23.01
N GLU A 61 3.57 -6.82 23.70
CA GLU A 61 4.85 -7.34 24.20
C GLU A 61 5.83 -7.59 23.05
N TYR A 62 5.35 -8.21 21.96
CA TYR A 62 6.14 -8.47 20.76
C TYR A 62 6.72 -7.20 20.14
N ILE A 63 5.88 -6.17 19.90
CA ILE A 63 6.32 -4.90 19.32
C ILE A 63 7.28 -4.18 20.27
N LEU A 64 7.03 -4.23 21.58
CA LEU A 64 7.89 -3.62 22.59
C LEU A 64 9.31 -4.19 22.54
N GLU A 65 9.46 -5.52 22.41
CA GLU A 65 10.77 -6.17 22.25
C GLU A 65 11.49 -5.73 20.98
N ILE A 66 10.75 -5.61 19.87
CA ILE A 66 11.30 -5.11 18.61
C ILE A 66 11.78 -3.66 18.75
N LEU A 67 10.96 -2.76 19.29
CA LEU A 67 11.33 -1.35 19.47
C LEU A 67 12.58 -1.19 20.34
N LYS A 68 12.72 -1.99 21.41
CA LYS A 68 13.93 -2.03 22.25
C LYS A 68 15.15 -2.49 21.44
N THR A 69 15.00 -3.57 20.67
CA THR A 69 16.07 -4.12 19.82
C THR A 69 16.52 -3.10 18.76
N MET A 70 15.58 -2.37 18.19
CA MET A 70 15.83 -1.32 17.20
C MET A 70 16.34 0.00 17.81
N LYS A 71 16.34 0.13 19.15
CA LYS A 71 16.64 1.36 19.89
C LYS A 71 15.74 2.54 19.48
N LYS A 72 14.45 2.26 19.31
CA LYS A 72 13.40 3.22 18.90
C LYS A 72 12.40 3.46 20.04
N GLU A 73 12.94 3.82 21.20
CA GLU A 73 12.16 4.06 22.44
C GLU A 73 11.38 5.39 22.40
N ASP A 74 11.66 6.24 21.42
CA ASP A 74 10.94 7.49 21.13
C ASP A 74 9.53 7.25 20.57
N ILE A 75 9.25 6.04 20.08
CA ILE A 75 7.94 5.65 19.56
C ILE A 75 7.03 5.24 20.71
N LYS A 76 5.90 5.94 20.87
CA LYS A 76 4.93 5.63 21.92
C LYS A 76 4.10 4.39 21.56
N LEU A 77 4.21 3.32 22.33
CA LEU A 77 3.39 2.11 22.19
C LEU A 77 2.23 2.11 23.21
N GLU A 78 0.99 2.08 22.71
CA GLU A 78 -0.24 2.17 23.51
C GLU A 78 -1.14 0.94 23.32
N MET A 79 -1.82 0.53 24.39
CA MET A 79 -2.90 -0.45 24.32
C MET A 79 -4.24 0.28 24.17
N ASN A 80 -5.09 -0.17 23.25
CA ASN A 80 -6.46 0.33 23.11
C ASN A 80 -7.36 -0.71 22.44
N ASP A 81 -8.37 -1.21 23.17
CA ASP A 81 -9.31 -2.24 22.70
C ASP A 81 -10.21 -1.78 21.54
N ASN A 82 -10.15 -0.50 21.15
CA ASN A 82 -11.01 0.11 20.13
C ASN A 82 -10.21 0.75 18.98
N VAL A 83 -9.11 0.12 18.56
CA VAL A 83 -8.25 0.63 17.46
C VAL A 83 -9.01 1.06 16.21
N PHE A 84 -10.07 0.36 15.82
CA PHE A 84 -10.89 0.67 14.64
C PHE A 84 -11.76 1.94 14.77
N ASN A 85 -12.08 2.35 16.01
CA ASN A 85 -12.86 3.57 16.28
C ASN A 85 -11.97 4.82 16.29
N ILE A 86 -10.66 4.64 16.41
CA ILE A 86 -9.69 5.73 16.30
C ILE A 86 -9.59 6.16 14.84
N TYR A 87 -9.55 7.47 14.58
CA TYR A 87 -9.37 8.07 13.25
C TYR A 87 -10.38 7.61 12.17
N ASP A 88 -11.57 7.15 12.59
CA ASP A 88 -12.63 6.70 11.67
C ASP A 88 -12.19 5.55 10.73
N ILE A 89 -11.21 4.74 11.17
CA ILE A 89 -10.64 3.64 10.36
C ILE A 89 -11.73 2.71 9.86
N LYS A 90 -12.72 2.37 10.70
CA LYS A 90 -13.85 1.52 10.30
C LYS A 90 -14.58 2.04 9.06
N LYS A 91 -14.94 3.33 9.03
CA LYS A 91 -15.61 3.92 7.85
C LYS A 91 -14.70 3.98 6.64
N GLN A 92 -13.39 4.12 6.85
CA GLN A 92 -12.41 4.07 5.76
C GLN A 92 -12.33 2.66 5.17
N LEU A 93 -12.33 1.62 6.00
CA LEU A 93 -12.37 0.21 5.56
C LEU A 93 -13.62 -0.10 4.74
N GLU A 94 -14.80 0.31 5.21
CA GLU A 94 -16.06 0.15 4.45
C GLU A 94 -15.98 0.83 3.07
N LYS A 95 -15.30 1.97 2.96
CA LYS A 95 -15.05 2.64 1.67
C LYS A 95 -14.07 1.89 0.77
N LEU A 96 -13.17 1.07 1.33
CA LEU A 96 -12.23 0.25 0.54
C LEU A 96 -12.92 -0.87 -0.22
N GLU A 97 -14.05 -1.36 0.27
CA GLU A 97 -14.82 -2.40 -0.42
C GLU A 97 -15.63 -1.83 -1.59
N SER A 98 -15.85 -0.52 -1.61
CA SER A 98 -16.59 0.14 -2.69
C SER A 98 -15.82 0.03 -4.01
N ARG A 99 -16.53 -0.47 -5.04
CA ARG A 99 -16.10 -0.41 -6.44
C ARG A 99 -15.90 1.03 -6.92
N LYS A 100 -16.71 1.98 -6.45
CA LYS A 100 -16.75 3.38 -6.88
C LYS A 100 -16.17 4.30 -5.81
N ILE A 101 -15.25 5.17 -6.21
CA ILE A 101 -14.58 6.13 -5.32
C ILE A 101 -14.79 7.54 -5.85
N TRP A 102 -15.48 8.38 -5.07
CA TRP A 102 -15.73 9.77 -5.44
C TRP A 102 -14.49 10.64 -5.24
N LEU A 103 -14.25 11.53 -6.20
CA LEU A 103 -13.23 12.57 -6.17
C LEU A 103 -13.81 13.84 -5.54
N LYS A 104 -12.94 14.76 -5.10
CA LYS A 104 -13.38 16.00 -4.43
C LYS A 104 -14.08 16.93 -5.42
N CYS A 105 -13.67 16.92 -6.68
CA CYS A 105 -14.31 17.66 -7.75
C CYS A 105 -15.72 17.16 -8.09
N GLY A 106 -16.13 15.96 -7.63
CA GLY A 106 -17.44 15.37 -7.95
C GLY A 106 -17.42 14.41 -9.14
N GLY A 107 -16.25 14.19 -9.75
CA GLY A 107 -15.95 13.01 -10.55
C GLY A 107 -15.79 11.76 -9.69
N PHE A 108 -15.51 10.63 -10.32
CA PHE A 108 -15.25 9.38 -9.61
C PHE A 108 -14.36 8.44 -10.42
N ILE A 109 -13.72 7.51 -9.74
CA ILE A 109 -13.08 6.35 -10.36
C ILE A 109 -13.85 5.06 -10.02
N THR A 110 -13.84 4.09 -10.92
CA THR A 110 -14.25 2.70 -10.60
C THR A 110 -13.08 1.75 -10.75
N ILE A 111 -12.98 0.78 -9.85
CA ILE A 111 -11.89 -0.20 -9.84
C ILE A 111 -12.49 -1.60 -10.03
N ASP A 112 -12.09 -2.27 -11.10
CA ASP A 112 -12.55 -3.60 -11.48
C ASP A 112 -11.38 -4.58 -11.53
N LYS A 113 -11.37 -5.52 -10.60
CA LYS A 113 -10.39 -6.61 -10.57
C LYS A 113 -10.89 -7.77 -11.42
N THR A 114 -10.10 -8.18 -12.40
CA THR A 114 -10.34 -9.37 -13.22
C THR A 114 -9.32 -10.46 -12.86
N GLU A 115 -9.36 -11.58 -13.58
CA GLU A 115 -8.39 -12.67 -13.40
C GLU A 115 -6.95 -12.23 -13.73
N ALA A 116 -6.77 -11.50 -14.84
CA ALA A 116 -5.44 -11.19 -15.36
C ALA A 116 -4.96 -9.76 -15.00
N LEU A 117 -5.87 -8.81 -14.84
CA LEU A 117 -5.53 -7.40 -14.65
C LEU A 117 -6.57 -6.66 -13.80
N THR A 118 -6.19 -5.47 -13.34
CA THR A 118 -7.13 -4.51 -12.73
C THR A 118 -7.38 -3.36 -13.69
N ALA A 119 -8.64 -3.13 -14.04
CA ALA A 119 -9.07 -1.99 -14.84
C ALA A 119 -9.58 -0.87 -13.93
N ILE A 120 -9.21 0.38 -14.24
CA ILE A 120 -9.65 1.57 -13.52
C ILE A 120 -10.21 2.57 -14.52
N ASP A 121 -11.45 3.01 -14.31
CA ASP A 121 -12.15 3.94 -15.22
C ASP A 121 -12.40 5.28 -14.52
N VAL A 122 -12.18 6.40 -15.22
CA VAL A 122 -12.28 7.76 -14.69
C VAL A 122 -13.47 8.50 -15.31
N ASN A 123 -14.33 9.05 -14.45
CA ASN A 123 -15.56 9.73 -14.87
C ASN A 123 -15.67 11.14 -14.28
N THR A 124 -16.21 12.07 -15.08
CA THR A 124 -16.55 13.44 -14.63
C THR A 124 -17.73 13.49 -13.66
N GLY A 125 -18.60 12.47 -13.68
CA GLY A 125 -19.73 12.38 -12.76
C GLY A 125 -20.68 13.57 -12.88
N LYS A 126 -20.92 14.28 -11.76
CA LYS A 126 -21.76 15.49 -11.73
C LYS A 126 -20.96 16.78 -11.93
N TYR A 127 -19.64 16.68 -12.10
CA TYR A 127 -18.78 17.84 -12.25
C TYR A 127 -18.90 18.43 -13.64
N ILE A 128 -19.59 19.57 -13.72
CA ILE A 128 -19.68 20.41 -14.90
C ILE A 128 -18.89 21.65 -14.50
N GLY A 129 -17.61 21.73 -14.89
CA GLY A 129 -16.73 22.83 -14.51
C GLY A 129 -17.24 24.19 -15.00
N LYS A 130 -16.58 25.28 -14.61
CA LYS A 130 -17.21 26.60 -14.73
C LYS A 130 -17.20 27.21 -16.13
N GLN A 131 -16.26 26.94 -17.04
CA GLN A 131 -16.26 27.56 -18.39
C GLN A 131 -15.53 26.77 -19.50
N ASP A 132 -14.49 25.97 -19.20
CA ASP A 132 -13.74 25.18 -20.21
C ASP A 132 -13.79 23.66 -19.90
N LEU A 133 -14.19 22.88 -20.90
CA LEU A 133 -14.25 21.42 -20.83
C LEU A 133 -12.85 20.80 -20.66
N ASN A 134 -11.84 21.34 -21.33
CA ASN A 134 -10.47 20.82 -21.26
C ASN A 134 -9.87 20.96 -19.85
N ASP A 135 -10.07 22.12 -19.23
CA ASP A 135 -9.64 22.36 -17.85
C ASP A 135 -10.40 21.48 -16.84
N THR A 136 -11.69 21.26 -17.11
CA THR A 136 -12.54 20.36 -16.33
C THR A 136 -11.99 18.93 -16.39
N ILE A 137 -11.70 18.42 -17.58
CA ILE A 137 -11.13 17.08 -17.81
C ILE A 137 -9.78 16.94 -17.13
N LEU A 138 -8.87 17.90 -17.32
CA LEU A 138 -7.56 17.87 -16.69
C LEU A 138 -7.65 17.84 -15.17
N THR A 139 -8.57 18.61 -14.59
CA THR A 139 -8.80 18.63 -13.14
C THR A 139 -9.26 17.27 -12.64
N VAL A 140 -10.25 16.65 -13.31
CA VAL A 140 -10.75 15.32 -12.94
C VAL A 140 -9.66 14.27 -13.07
N ASN A 141 -8.93 14.24 -14.18
CA ASN A 141 -7.84 13.27 -14.40
C ASN A 141 -6.73 13.44 -13.34
N LYS A 142 -6.36 14.66 -12.96
CA LYS A 142 -5.35 14.90 -11.90
C LYS A 142 -5.82 14.39 -10.53
N GLU A 143 -7.05 14.68 -10.14
CA GLU A 143 -7.60 14.15 -8.88
C GLU A 143 -7.70 12.62 -8.91
N ALA A 144 -8.11 12.06 -10.05
CA ALA A 144 -8.14 10.62 -10.26
C ALA A 144 -6.74 10.01 -10.11
N THR A 145 -5.69 10.58 -10.70
CA THR A 145 -4.32 10.09 -10.56
C THR A 145 -3.87 9.97 -9.10
N ILE A 146 -4.14 11.01 -8.30
CA ILE A 146 -3.78 11.04 -6.88
C ILE A 146 -4.55 9.94 -6.12
N GLU A 147 -5.86 9.82 -6.37
CA GLU A 147 -6.69 8.83 -5.70
C GLU A 147 -6.34 7.40 -6.15
N ILE A 148 -6.06 7.16 -7.44
CA ILE A 148 -5.60 5.87 -7.96
C ILE A 148 -4.31 5.45 -7.26
N ALA A 149 -3.29 6.31 -7.23
CA ALA A 149 -2.03 6.00 -6.56
C ALA A 149 -2.23 5.66 -5.07
N LYS A 150 -3.17 6.33 -4.40
CA LYS A 150 -3.57 6.01 -3.02
C LYS A 150 -4.28 4.66 -2.93
N GLN A 151 -5.25 4.39 -3.80
CA GLN A 151 -6.03 3.14 -3.80
C GLN A 151 -5.17 1.91 -4.10
N LEU A 152 -4.20 2.02 -5.01
CA LEU A 152 -3.24 0.94 -5.30
C LEU A 152 -2.50 0.49 -4.03
N LYS A 153 -2.10 1.45 -3.18
CA LYS A 153 -1.40 1.17 -1.91
C LYS A 153 -2.31 0.56 -0.86
N ILE A 154 -3.45 1.18 -0.60
CA ILE A 154 -4.33 0.79 0.53
C ILE A 154 -5.10 -0.51 0.26
N ARG A 155 -5.34 -0.86 -1.01
CA ARG A 155 -5.97 -2.13 -1.43
C ARG A 155 -4.96 -3.22 -1.82
N ASP A 156 -3.66 -2.94 -1.71
CA ASP A 156 -2.55 -3.75 -2.25
C ASP A 156 -2.82 -4.30 -3.66
N ILE A 157 -3.29 -3.45 -4.56
CA ILE A 157 -3.49 -3.81 -5.97
C ILE A 157 -2.11 -3.98 -6.60
N GLY A 158 -1.89 -5.12 -7.24
CA GLY A 158 -0.64 -5.47 -7.91
C GLY A 158 -0.92 -6.26 -9.19
N GLY A 159 0.15 -6.59 -9.90
CA GLY A 159 0.08 -7.16 -11.24
C GLY A 159 -0.08 -6.08 -12.31
N ILE A 160 -0.80 -6.41 -13.38
CA ILE A 160 -1.09 -5.50 -14.51
C ILE A 160 -2.27 -4.62 -14.14
N ILE A 161 -2.11 -3.32 -14.32
CA ILE A 161 -3.13 -2.31 -14.05
C ILE A 161 -3.28 -1.42 -15.30
N ILE A 162 -4.52 -1.22 -15.71
CA ILE A 162 -4.90 -0.37 -16.85
C ILE A 162 -5.79 0.75 -16.34
N VAL A 163 -5.47 1.99 -16.68
CA VAL A 163 -6.28 3.17 -16.33
C VAL A 163 -6.83 3.81 -17.59
N ASP A 164 -8.16 3.86 -17.69
CA ASP A 164 -8.91 4.56 -18.71
C ASP A 164 -9.22 5.98 -18.22
N TYR A 165 -8.42 6.95 -18.68
CA TYR A 165 -8.63 8.36 -18.37
C TYR A 165 -9.61 8.98 -19.36
N ILE A 166 -10.27 10.06 -18.93
CA ILE A 166 -11.08 10.86 -19.86
C ILE A 166 -10.16 11.43 -20.95
N ASP A 167 -10.63 11.39 -22.20
CA ASP A 167 -9.87 11.84 -23.37
C ASP A 167 -9.29 13.25 -23.21
N MET A 168 -7.99 13.36 -23.52
CA MET A 168 -7.22 14.58 -23.35
C MET A 168 -6.11 14.67 -24.41
N ASN A 169 -5.63 15.89 -24.65
CA ASN A 169 -4.52 16.12 -25.57
C ASN A 169 -3.18 15.58 -25.01
N GLU A 170 -2.16 15.56 -25.86
CA GLU A 170 -0.84 15.03 -25.51
C GLU A 170 -0.17 15.79 -24.35
N GLU A 171 -0.26 17.12 -24.33
CA GLU A 171 0.27 17.95 -23.25
C GLU A 171 -0.33 17.58 -21.89
N ASN A 172 -1.64 17.30 -21.85
CA ASN A 172 -2.30 16.88 -20.62
C ASN A 172 -1.93 15.45 -20.22
N ARG A 173 -1.69 14.54 -21.18
CA ARG A 173 -1.16 13.20 -20.88
C ARG A 173 0.20 13.27 -20.20
N GLU A 174 1.10 14.13 -20.67
CA GLU A 174 2.40 14.34 -20.04
C GLU A 174 2.28 14.86 -18.60
N LYS A 175 1.37 15.82 -18.36
CA LYS A 175 1.08 16.33 -17.01
C LYS A 175 0.56 15.23 -16.08
N ILE A 176 -0.29 14.34 -16.59
CA ILE A 176 -0.79 13.18 -15.83
C ILE A 176 0.33 12.19 -15.53
N LEU A 177 1.19 11.86 -16.49
CA LEU A 177 2.34 10.99 -16.28
C LEU A 177 3.31 11.56 -15.24
N GLN A 178 3.63 12.85 -15.31
CA GLN A 178 4.48 13.52 -14.34
C GLN A 178 3.88 13.44 -12.94
N LEU A 179 2.59 13.77 -12.80
CA LEU A 179 1.89 13.68 -11.52
C LEU A 179 1.85 12.25 -10.97
N PHE A 180 1.60 11.25 -11.83
CA PHE A 180 1.55 9.85 -11.41
C PHE A 180 2.93 9.42 -10.90
N ASN A 181 4.00 9.75 -11.62
CA ASN A 181 5.39 9.49 -11.21
C ASN A 181 5.71 10.10 -9.83
N GLU A 182 5.27 11.34 -9.56
CA GLU A 182 5.43 11.94 -8.24
C GLU A 182 4.66 11.19 -7.15
N CYS A 183 3.41 10.78 -7.42
CA CYS A 183 2.57 10.08 -6.45
C CYS A 183 3.16 8.72 -6.03
N ILE A 184 3.74 7.97 -6.98
CA ILE A 184 4.27 6.62 -6.73
C ILE A 184 5.62 6.60 -6.02
N LYS A 185 6.35 7.72 -5.94
CA LYS A 185 7.60 7.80 -5.14
C LYS A 185 7.38 7.44 -3.66
N SER A 186 6.17 7.66 -3.17
CA SER A 186 5.76 7.30 -1.80
C SER A 186 5.36 5.83 -1.63
N ASP A 187 5.20 5.08 -2.73
CA ASP A 187 4.86 3.67 -2.70
C ASP A 187 6.09 2.83 -2.31
N ARG A 188 5.85 1.82 -1.48
CA ARG A 188 6.89 0.88 -1.06
C ARG A 188 7.06 -0.24 -2.07
N SER A 189 5.99 -0.58 -2.78
CA SER A 189 6.05 -1.53 -3.88
C SER A 189 6.68 -0.86 -5.10
N LYS A 190 7.48 -1.63 -5.83
CA LYS A 190 7.96 -1.20 -7.15
C LYS A 190 6.76 -1.01 -8.08
N VAL A 191 6.58 0.21 -8.55
CA VAL A 191 5.61 0.57 -9.59
C VAL A 191 6.39 0.94 -10.85
N GLN A 192 5.95 0.42 -12.00
CA GLN A 192 6.50 0.77 -13.30
C GLN A 192 5.36 1.26 -14.19
N ILE A 193 5.42 2.53 -14.56
CA ILE A 193 4.52 3.10 -15.57
C ILE A 193 5.12 2.78 -16.94
N VAL A 194 4.37 2.07 -17.78
CA VAL A 194 4.78 1.71 -19.14
C VAL A 194 4.50 2.88 -20.09
N GLY A 195 3.33 3.51 -19.94
CA GLY A 195 2.91 4.66 -20.74
C GLY A 195 1.50 4.49 -21.29
N PHE A 196 1.08 5.42 -22.14
CA PHE A 196 -0.21 5.34 -22.82
C PHE A 196 -0.13 4.43 -24.04
N THR A 197 -1.13 3.58 -24.22
CA THR A 197 -1.30 2.74 -25.43
C THR A 197 -1.84 3.57 -26.60
N PRO A 198 -1.83 3.02 -27.83
CA PRO A 198 -2.54 3.62 -28.96
C PRO A 198 -4.06 3.77 -28.75
N LEU A 199 -4.65 3.01 -27.81
CA LEU A 199 -6.05 3.13 -27.41
C LEU A 199 -6.27 4.17 -26.29
N ASN A 200 -5.26 4.97 -25.97
CA ASN A 200 -5.30 6.01 -24.94
C ASN A 200 -5.47 5.49 -23.49
N LEU A 201 -5.16 4.22 -23.24
CA LEU A 201 -5.16 3.62 -21.91
C LEU A 201 -3.77 3.74 -21.27
N LEU A 202 -3.68 4.10 -19.99
CA LEU A 202 -2.41 4.12 -19.27
C LEU A 202 -2.12 2.72 -18.69
N GLU A 203 -0.98 2.14 -19.07
CA GLU A 203 -0.52 0.85 -18.55
C GLU A 203 0.55 1.02 -17.47
N LEU A 204 0.40 0.26 -16.39
CA LEU A 204 1.42 0.14 -15.36
C LEU A 204 1.43 -1.25 -14.72
N THR A 205 2.56 -1.58 -14.10
CA THR A 205 2.68 -2.76 -13.24
C THR A 205 3.05 -2.35 -11.83
N ARG A 206 2.53 -3.08 -10.83
CA ARG A 206 2.88 -2.89 -9.43
C ARG A 206 3.16 -4.24 -8.78
N LYS A 207 4.27 -4.37 -8.07
CA LYS A 207 4.58 -5.59 -7.31
C LYS A 207 3.61 -5.72 -6.11
N HIS A 208 3.03 -6.90 -5.91
CA HIS A 208 2.27 -7.19 -4.69
C HIS A 208 3.18 -7.10 -3.45
N MET A 209 2.68 -6.45 -2.41
CA MET A 209 3.46 -6.22 -1.18
C MET A 209 3.30 -7.37 -0.19
N TRP A 210 2.09 -7.96 -0.11
CA TRP A 210 1.73 -8.92 0.93
C TRP A 210 1.47 -10.35 0.45
N SER A 211 1.61 -10.62 -0.85
CA SER A 211 1.56 -11.97 -1.44
C SER A 211 2.80 -12.80 -1.16
#